data_AF-A0A644VXA1-F1
#
_entry.id   AF-A0A644VXA1-F1
#
_cell.length_a   1.000
_cell.length_b   1.000
_cell.length_c   1.000
_cell.angle_alpha   90.00
_cell.angle_beta   90.00
_cell.angle_gamma   90.00
#
_symmetry.space_group_name_H-M   'P 1'
#
loop_
_entity.id
_entity.type
_entity.pdbx_description
1 polymer ?
#
loop_
_entity_poly.entity_id
_entity_poly.type
_entity_poly.pdbx_seq_one_letter_code
_entity_poly.pdbx_strand_id
1 'polypeptide(L)'
;MIVPMKKAYIIVQAHNGRSMLRDLRKAGLLHIDTQQVRNDRIEGLEKTYDQISQIRSAIADLQDKKKPKEQLTLSDEVFAEVAERYQGLLESRKKLEEQISHDKIQIEALSAWGDFDPDQVRELATQGIKLYFYTITKKDLEKLDASIQYLRLAPVGSLEAIATVGSELPSEVSATRFYLPEYGLGFLQKRFASDQKQLSHIVQNLKHGGEYLDAFALQLKKIEMAMRFERVGESLQATEELTWICGYLPEMEVEKFTSLAASHQWAYLLDDVSEEDTPPTLVKYAKGVGIIKPVFDILGTVPGYRENDISTWFLLFFTLFFAMIIGDAGYGLIFLGAAVGLHAKQKKATTLVMLIYVLSIATLVWGSLTGTWFGSKAILVAFPFLQNLVIPSISNYPELFGLTAVDAQNQVMKFCFIIGTVQLSLACIMNIMHKIPKKDLSFVADIGWLIDILALYFIVLQLVVGEPADVMLIFSIVGIGFLLVVSFGSQAPGVPFLKGFLSGLGGFFTTFLNTISAFSNIMSYIRLFAVGMASVAIAQSFNSMASGMLSGWALPAGILILVIGHSLNLVMGLLSVVVHGVRLNLLEFSGQLGMEWTGIAYEPFAQTVEEN
;
A
#
# COMPACT_ATOMS: atom_id res chain seq x y z
N MET A 1 -3.03 -11.59 22.29
CA MET A 1 -3.26 -13.04 22.28
C MET A 1 -4.29 -13.35 21.22
N ILE A 2 -4.10 -14.42 20.45
CA ILE A 2 -5.13 -14.91 19.53
C ILE A 2 -6.28 -15.47 20.38
N VAL A 3 -7.50 -15.05 20.06
CA VAL A 3 -8.70 -15.48 20.76
C VAL A 3 -9.09 -16.87 20.26
N PRO A 4 -9.35 -17.85 21.15
CA PRO A 4 -9.86 -19.16 20.75
C PRO A 4 -11.18 -19.03 19.99
N MET A 5 -11.31 -19.80 18.91
CA MET A 5 -12.52 -19.90 18.09
C MET A 5 -13.26 -21.22 18.38
N LYS A 6 -14.56 -21.21 18.17
CA LYS A 6 -15.43 -22.38 18.10
C LYS A 6 -16.02 -22.49 16.71
N LYS A 7 -16.20 -23.70 16.22
CA LYS A 7 -16.90 -23.98 14.96
C LYS A 7 -18.38 -24.16 15.27
N ALA A 8 -19.24 -23.35 14.66
CA ALA A 8 -20.68 -23.43 14.84
C ALA A 8 -21.36 -23.90 13.58
N TYR A 9 -22.20 -24.91 13.74
CA TYR A 9 -23.16 -25.38 12.76
C TYR A 9 -24.55 -24.91 13.21
N ILE A 10 -25.29 -24.27 12.32
CA ILE A 10 -26.64 -23.77 12.59
C ILE A 10 -27.58 -24.44 11.62
N ILE A 11 -28.63 -25.07 12.12
CA ILE A 11 -29.58 -25.86 11.36
C ILE A 11 -30.98 -25.30 11.57
N VAL A 12 -31.66 -25.02 10.46
CA VAL A 12 -33.04 -24.56 10.42
C VAL A 12 -33.82 -25.35 9.37
N GLN A 13 -35.15 -25.26 9.40
CA GLN A 13 -35.97 -25.77 8.31
C GLN A 13 -35.66 -25.03 7.00
N ALA A 14 -35.73 -25.72 5.86
CA ALA A 14 -35.29 -25.19 4.57
C ALA A 14 -35.90 -23.81 4.21
N HIS A 15 -37.18 -23.60 4.51
CA HIS A 15 -37.86 -22.32 4.24
C HIS A 15 -37.37 -21.15 5.12
N ASN A 16 -36.69 -21.43 6.23
CA ASN A 16 -36.19 -20.43 7.17
C ASN A 16 -34.74 -20.00 6.90
N GLY A 17 -34.04 -20.62 5.94
CA GLY A 17 -32.62 -20.36 5.66
C GLY A 17 -32.29 -18.87 5.45
N ARG A 18 -33.06 -18.18 4.57
CA ARG A 18 -32.88 -16.73 4.35
C ARG A 18 -33.30 -15.85 5.54
N SER A 19 -34.18 -16.32 6.42
CA SER A 19 -34.53 -15.58 7.65
C SER A 19 -33.40 -15.68 8.66
N MET A 20 -32.88 -16.89 8.87
CA MET A 20 -31.71 -17.16 9.72
C MET A 20 -30.53 -16.29 9.32
N LEU A 21 -30.22 -16.17 8.02
CA LEU A 21 -29.13 -15.30 7.57
C LEU A 21 -29.33 -13.83 7.92
N ARG A 22 -30.57 -13.31 7.86
CA ARG A 22 -30.85 -11.92 8.24
C ARG A 22 -30.61 -11.69 9.73
N ASP A 23 -31.02 -12.63 10.57
CA ASP A 23 -30.84 -12.56 12.01
C ASP A 23 -29.36 -12.73 12.41
N LEU A 24 -28.63 -13.64 11.75
CA LEU A 24 -27.18 -13.79 11.93
C LEU A 24 -26.42 -12.53 11.52
N ARG A 25 -26.81 -11.91 10.39
CA ARG A 25 -26.24 -10.64 9.93
C ARG A 25 -26.47 -9.53 10.95
N LYS A 26 -27.66 -9.45 11.56
CA LYS A 26 -27.94 -8.46 12.62
C LYS A 26 -27.10 -8.70 13.87
N ALA A 27 -26.87 -9.97 14.22
CA ALA A 27 -26.08 -10.32 15.38
C ALA A 27 -24.58 -10.04 15.20
N GLY A 28 -24.02 -10.27 14.01
CA GLY A 28 -22.62 -9.97 13.72
C GLY A 28 -21.62 -10.81 14.51
N LEU A 29 -21.97 -12.07 14.82
CA LEU A 29 -21.19 -12.94 15.71
C LEU A 29 -20.44 -14.07 15.00
N LEU A 30 -20.77 -14.37 13.75
CA LEU A 30 -20.25 -15.56 13.05
C LEU A 30 -19.47 -15.13 11.81
N HIS A 31 -18.22 -15.57 11.70
CA HIS A 31 -17.47 -15.52 10.45
C HIS A 31 -17.85 -16.73 9.59
N ILE A 32 -18.29 -16.47 8.38
CA ILE A 32 -18.76 -17.50 7.46
C ILE A 32 -17.86 -17.47 6.24
N ASP A 33 -17.25 -18.61 5.93
CA ASP A 33 -16.49 -18.77 4.70
C ASP A 33 -17.43 -18.70 3.50
N THR A 34 -17.14 -17.78 2.58
CA THR A 34 -17.89 -17.62 1.34
C THR A 34 -17.12 -18.26 0.20
N GLN A 35 -17.77 -19.13 -0.56
CA GLN A 35 -17.21 -19.58 -1.83
C GLN A 35 -17.32 -18.47 -2.88
N GLN A 36 -16.39 -18.44 -3.84
CA GLN A 36 -16.53 -17.58 -5.01
C GLN A 36 -17.60 -18.17 -5.93
N VAL A 37 -18.84 -17.76 -5.72
CA VAL A 37 -19.99 -18.17 -6.54
C VAL A 37 -20.39 -17.00 -7.42
N ARG A 38 -20.57 -17.27 -8.71
CA ARG A 38 -21.17 -16.34 -9.67
C ARG A 38 -22.64 -16.72 -9.86
N ASN A 39 -23.53 -15.77 -9.58
CA ASN A 39 -24.94 -15.88 -9.91
C ASN A 39 -25.42 -14.54 -10.50
N ASP A 40 -26.54 -14.56 -11.22
CA ASP A 40 -27.06 -13.39 -11.94
C ASP A 40 -27.30 -12.18 -11.00
N ARG A 41 -27.62 -12.43 -9.73
CA ARG A 41 -27.84 -11.38 -8.73
C ARG A 41 -26.54 -10.70 -8.30
N ILE A 42 -25.50 -11.48 -8.02
CA ILE A 42 -24.17 -10.99 -7.67
C ILE A 42 -23.60 -10.22 -8.86
N GLU A 43 -23.70 -10.73 -10.08
CA GLU A 43 -23.26 -10.03 -11.29
C GLU A 43 -24.01 -8.70 -11.50
N GLY A 44 -25.32 -8.69 -11.24
CA GLY A 44 -26.13 -7.46 -11.25
C GLY A 44 -25.65 -6.43 -10.22
N LEU A 45 -25.41 -6.87 -8.98
CA LEU A 45 -24.89 -6.01 -7.91
C LEU A 45 -23.48 -5.49 -8.19
N GLU A 46 -22.58 -6.33 -8.72
CA GLU A 46 -21.22 -5.96 -9.11
C GLU A 46 -21.24 -4.89 -10.21
N LYS A 47 -22.12 -5.03 -11.22
CA LYS A 47 -22.30 -4.02 -12.26
C LYS A 47 -22.79 -2.69 -11.68
N THR A 48 -23.77 -2.72 -10.77
CA THR A 48 -24.26 -1.49 -10.12
C THR A 48 -23.19 -0.87 -9.23
N TYR A 49 -22.40 -1.68 -8.52
CA TYR A 49 -21.27 -1.23 -7.72
C TYR A 49 -20.25 -0.48 -8.58
N ASP A 50 -19.84 -1.07 -9.70
CA ASP A 50 -18.87 -0.46 -10.62
C ASP A 50 -19.37 0.87 -11.19
N GLN A 51 -20.65 0.93 -11.59
CA GLN A 51 -21.26 2.16 -12.07
C GLN A 51 -21.23 3.28 -11.02
N ILE A 52 -21.67 3.00 -9.80
CA ILE A 52 -21.71 3.96 -8.70
C ILE A 52 -20.29 4.37 -8.27
N SER A 53 -19.34 3.42 -8.27
CA SER A 53 -17.94 3.65 -7.95
C SER A 53 -17.28 4.60 -8.97
N GLN A 54 -17.54 4.38 -10.27
CA GLN A 54 -17.08 5.27 -11.34
C GLN A 54 -17.65 6.69 -11.19
N ILE A 55 -18.95 6.81 -10.91
CA ILE A 55 -19.60 8.11 -10.68
C ILE A 55 -18.93 8.85 -9.51
N ARG A 56 -18.79 8.17 -8.38
CA ARG A 56 -18.18 8.72 -7.17
C ARG A 56 -16.74 9.15 -7.42
N SER A 57 -15.93 8.32 -8.09
CA SER A 57 -14.53 8.64 -8.41
C SER A 57 -14.45 9.89 -9.27
N ALA A 58 -15.23 9.96 -10.34
CA ALA A 58 -15.22 11.09 -11.27
C ALA A 58 -15.64 12.41 -10.60
N ILE A 59 -16.60 12.36 -9.66
CA ILE A 59 -16.98 13.53 -8.85
C ILE A 59 -15.86 13.90 -7.87
N ALA A 60 -15.29 12.92 -7.17
CA ALA A 60 -14.26 13.12 -6.16
C ALA A 60 -12.98 13.74 -6.74
N ASP A 61 -12.58 13.33 -7.94
CA ASP A 61 -11.41 13.86 -8.66
C ASP A 61 -11.55 15.36 -9.02
N LEU A 62 -12.79 15.86 -9.09
CA LEU A 62 -13.10 17.26 -9.38
C LEU A 62 -13.22 18.14 -8.14
N GLN A 63 -13.16 17.57 -6.92
CA GLN A 63 -13.30 18.31 -5.68
C GLN A 63 -11.98 18.90 -5.17
N ASP A 64 -12.06 20.09 -4.55
CA ASP A 64 -10.93 20.67 -3.83
C ASP A 64 -10.79 20.01 -2.45
N LYS A 65 -9.75 19.20 -2.28
CA LYS A 65 -9.43 18.51 -1.02
C LYS A 65 -9.19 19.48 0.16
N LYS A 66 -8.92 20.77 -0.10
CA LYS A 66 -8.71 21.79 0.95
C LYS A 66 -10.01 22.42 1.45
N LYS A 67 -11.12 22.28 0.72
CA LYS A 67 -12.42 22.84 1.06
C LYS A 67 -13.52 21.78 0.88
N PRO A 68 -13.62 20.82 1.82
CA PRO A 68 -14.69 19.82 1.77
C PRO A 68 -16.05 20.50 1.84
N LYS A 69 -16.96 20.09 0.97
CA LYS A 69 -18.36 20.54 0.98
C LYS A 69 -19.14 19.84 2.09
N GLU A 70 -20.17 20.52 2.59
CA GLU A 70 -21.17 19.91 3.46
C GLU A 70 -21.88 18.78 2.71
N GLN A 71 -22.11 17.66 3.40
CA GLN A 71 -22.61 16.42 2.80
C GLN A 71 -24.11 16.29 3.05
N LEU A 72 -24.86 15.96 2.01
CA LEU A 72 -26.29 15.74 2.03
C LEU A 72 -26.60 14.23 2.12
N THR A 73 -27.55 13.89 2.98
CA THR A 73 -28.11 12.54 3.05
C THR A 73 -29.29 12.44 2.09
N LEU A 74 -29.42 11.31 1.42
CA LEU A 74 -30.48 11.06 0.44
C LEU A 74 -31.27 9.81 0.85
N SER A 75 -32.57 9.79 0.55
CA SER A 75 -33.34 8.55 0.53
C SER A 75 -32.97 7.72 -0.70
N ASP A 76 -33.29 6.42 -0.68
CA ASP A 76 -32.91 5.51 -1.76
C ASP A 76 -33.58 5.86 -3.10
N GLU A 77 -34.82 6.36 -3.07
CA GLU A 77 -35.52 6.83 -4.27
C GLU A 77 -34.84 8.05 -4.89
N VAL A 78 -34.52 9.06 -4.07
CA VAL A 78 -33.84 10.28 -4.54
C VAL A 78 -32.41 9.97 -4.98
N PHE A 79 -31.74 9.03 -4.32
CA PHE A 79 -30.40 8.59 -4.71
C PHE A 79 -30.40 8.00 -6.12
N ALA A 80 -31.41 7.19 -6.48
CA ALA A 80 -31.50 6.61 -7.82
C ALA A 80 -31.58 7.68 -8.92
N GLU A 81 -32.42 8.71 -8.73
CA GLU A 81 -32.52 9.85 -9.66
C GLU A 81 -31.20 10.64 -9.75
N VAL A 82 -30.54 10.86 -8.61
CA VAL A 82 -29.25 11.54 -8.55
C VAL A 82 -28.17 10.73 -9.28
N ALA A 83 -28.11 9.42 -9.06
CA ALA A 83 -27.16 8.52 -9.71
C ALA A 83 -27.36 8.50 -11.23
N GLU A 84 -28.61 8.38 -11.71
CA GLU A 84 -28.94 8.41 -13.13
C GLU A 84 -28.54 9.75 -13.77
N ARG A 85 -28.84 10.87 -13.11
CA ARG A 85 -28.44 12.21 -13.57
C ARG A 85 -26.92 12.30 -13.74
N TYR A 86 -26.15 11.87 -12.74
CA TYR A 86 -24.69 11.96 -12.78
C TYR A 86 -24.07 10.97 -13.78
N GLN A 87 -24.67 9.79 -13.96
CA GLN A 87 -24.30 8.88 -15.03
C GLN A 87 -24.49 9.54 -16.41
N GLY A 88 -25.65 10.16 -16.65
CA GLY A 88 -25.92 10.88 -17.90
C GLY A 88 -24.96 12.04 -18.14
N LEU A 89 -24.54 12.75 -17.09
CA LEU A 89 -23.52 13.79 -17.18
C LEU A 89 -22.14 13.23 -17.56
N LEU A 90 -21.74 12.07 -17.03
CA LEU A 90 -20.47 11.43 -17.39
C LEU A 90 -20.47 10.89 -18.81
N GLU A 91 -21.57 10.30 -19.27
CA GLU A 91 -21.72 9.86 -20.65
C GLU A 91 -21.67 11.04 -21.62
N SER A 92 -22.36 12.13 -21.29
CA SER A 92 -22.35 13.37 -22.07
C SER A 92 -20.97 14.00 -22.11
N ARG A 93 -20.26 14.03 -20.97
CA ARG A 93 -18.88 14.50 -20.87
C ARG A 93 -17.97 13.70 -21.80
N LYS A 94 -18.03 12.37 -21.76
CA LYS A 94 -17.20 11.49 -22.58
C LYS A 94 -17.42 11.76 -24.07
N LYS A 95 -18.69 11.82 -24.51
CA LYS A 95 -19.05 12.14 -25.90
C LYS A 95 -18.52 13.50 -26.35
N LEU A 96 -18.65 14.53 -25.50
CA LEU A 96 -18.13 15.87 -25.81
C LEU A 96 -16.61 15.92 -25.84
N GLU A 97 -15.91 15.23 -24.93
CA GLU A 97 -14.45 15.16 -24.94
C GLU A 97 -13.92 14.48 -26.21
N GLU A 98 -14.58 13.38 -26.64
CA GLU A 98 -14.29 12.71 -27.91
C GLU A 98 -14.51 13.66 -29.11
N GLN A 99 -15.64 14.38 -29.14
CA GLN A 99 -15.96 15.34 -30.20
C GLN A 99 -14.97 16.52 -30.24
N ILE A 100 -14.65 17.10 -29.09
CA ILE A 100 -13.69 18.21 -28.96
C ILE A 100 -12.30 17.76 -29.43
N SER A 101 -11.87 16.54 -29.09
CA SER A 101 -10.60 15.99 -29.54
C SER A 101 -10.57 15.81 -31.05
N HIS A 102 -11.64 15.27 -31.63
CA HIS A 102 -11.78 15.10 -33.07
C HIS A 102 -11.75 16.45 -33.80
N ASP A 103 -12.54 17.43 -33.33
CA ASP A 103 -12.61 18.77 -33.91
C ASP A 103 -11.28 19.50 -33.81
N LYS A 104 -10.55 19.36 -32.69
CA LYS A 104 -9.23 19.95 -32.52
C LYS A 104 -8.25 19.48 -33.59
N ILE A 105 -8.21 18.18 -33.86
CA ILE A 105 -7.34 17.60 -34.91
C ILE A 105 -7.71 18.17 -36.28
N GLN A 106 -9.01 18.27 -36.59
CA GLN A 106 -9.47 18.84 -37.86
C GLN A 106 -9.15 20.34 -37.98
N ILE A 107 -9.32 21.12 -36.90
CA ILE A 107 -8.98 22.54 -36.86
C ILE A 107 -7.47 22.75 -37.09
N GLU A 108 -6.62 21.97 -36.42
CA GLU A 108 -5.16 22.06 -36.61
C GLU A 108 -4.76 21.74 -38.06
N ALA A 109 -5.34 20.70 -38.65
CA ALA A 109 -5.10 20.33 -40.05
C ALA A 109 -5.57 21.43 -41.04
N LEU A 110 -6.71 22.07 -40.75
CA LEU A 110 -7.30 23.10 -41.62
C LEU A 110 -6.72 24.49 -41.40
N SER A 111 -6.15 24.77 -40.22
CA SER A 111 -5.60 26.08 -39.88
C SER A 111 -4.56 26.58 -40.88
N ALA A 112 -3.78 25.64 -41.42
CA ALA A 112 -2.74 25.93 -42.40
C ALA A 112 -3.29 26.25 -43.81
N TRP A 113 -4.52 25.80 -44.11
CA TRP A 113 -5.21 26.03 -45.39
C TRP A 113 -6.12 27.26 -45.36
N GLY A 114 -6.45 27.76 -44.17
CA GLY A 114 -7.31 28.92 -43.97
C GLY A 114 -8.80 28.57 -43.89
N ASP A 115 -9.63 29.60 -43.75
CA ASP A 115 -11.08 29.46 -43.68
C ASP A 115 -11.69 29.50 -45.08
N PHE A 116 -12.30 28.39 -45.48
CA PHE A 116 -13.00 28.24 -46.74
C PHE A 116 -14.21 27.33 -46.55
N ASP A 117 -15.19 27.43 -47.44
CA ASP A 117 -16.41 26.63 -47.41
C ASP A 117 -16.28 25.37 -48.29
N PRO A 118 -16.20 24.16 -47.71
CA PRO A 118 -16.11 22.93 -48.49
C PRO A 118 -17.31 22.70 -49.40
N ASP A 119 -18.49 23.19 -49.06
CA ASP A 119 -19.70 22.94 -49.85
C ASP A 119 -19.67 23.69 -51.18
N GLN A 120 -19.07 24.89 -51.22
CA GLN A 120 -18.84 25.61 -52.48
C GLN A 120 -17.90 24.84 -53.41
N VAL A 121 -16.88 24.19 -52.86
CA VAL A 121 -15.95 23.35 -53.64
C VAL A 121 -16.68 22.10 -54.18
N ARG A 122 -17.58 21.50 -53.40
CA ARG A 122 -18.41 20.38 -53.85
C ARG A 122 -19.40 20.80 -54.92
N GLU A 123 -20.00 21.99 -54.81
CA GLU A 123 -20.92 22.54 -55.80
C GLU A 123 -20.23 22.72 -57.15
N LEU A 124 -18.99 23.24 -57.17
CA LEU A 124 -18.19 23.33 -58.40
C LEU A 124 -17.97 21.97 -59.06
N ALA A 125 -17.76 20.90 -58.27
CA ALA A 125 -17.63 19.55 -58.80
C ALA A 125 -18.92 19.06 -59.45
N THR A 126 -20.10 19.45 -58.95
CA THR A 126 -21.40 19.13 -59.58
C THR A 126 -21.62 19.88 -60.90
N GLN A 127 -21.02 21.06 -61.05
CA GLN A 127 -21.03 21.86 -62.28
C GLN A 127 -19.95 21.43 -63.29
N GLY A 128 -19.22 20.33 -63.02
CA GLY A 128 -18.20 19.76 -63.90
C GLY A 128 -16.77 20.25 -63.67
N ILE A 129 -16.56 21.13 -62.68
CA ILE A 129 -15.24 21.66 -62.32
C ILE A 129 -14.72 20.90 -61.09
N LYS A 130 -13.96 19.82 -61.32
CA LYS A 130 -13.32 19.06 -60.23
C LYS A 130 -11.99 19.68 -59.86
N LEU A 131 -11.82 20.00 -58.57
CA LEU A 131 -10.57 20.55 -58.02
C LEU A 131 -9.88 19.52 -57.13
N TYR A 132 -8.57 19.40 -57.26
CA TYR A 132 -7.75 18.53 -56.41
C TYR A 132 -6.63 19.34 -55.77
N PHE A 133 -6.52 19.28 -54.44
CA PHE A 133 -5.64 20.14 -53.65
C PHE A 133 -4.38 19.40 -53.21
N TYR A 134 -3.23 20.06 -53.32
CA TYR A 134 -1.92 19.47 -52.99
C TYR A 134 -0.97 20.48 -52.36
N THR A 135 -0.08 19.99 -51.49
CA THR A 135 1.13 20.72 -51.06
C THR A 135 2.38 20.11 -51.69
N ILE A 136 3.24 20.96 -52.24
CA ILE A 136 4.42 20.57 -53.01
C ILE A 136 5.62 21.48 -52.66
N THR A 137 6.84 20.97 -52.80
CA THR A 137 8.04 21.80 -52.61
C THR A 137 8.24 22.74 -53.79
N LYS A 138 8.88 23.89 -53.59
CA LYS A 138 9.21 24.84 -54.68
C LYS A 138 9.97 24.18 -55.84
N LYS A 139 10.91 23.27 -55.51
CA LYS A 139 11.73 22.56 -56.50
C LYS A 139 10.93 21.58 -57.35
N ASP A 140 9.91 20.96 -56.77
CA ASP A 140 9.08 19.99 -57.50
C ASP A 140 7.95 20.69 -58.27
N LEU A 141 7.49 21.85 -57.80
CA LEU A 141 6.57 22.72 -58.53
C LEU A 141 7.17 23.24 -59.85
N GLU A 142 8.46 23.57 -59.87
CA GLU A 142 9.17 24.01 -61.09
C GLU A 142 9.35 22.90 -62.14
N LYS A 143 9.18 21.62 -61.73
CA LYS A 143 9.30 20.45 -62.61
C LYS A 143 7.95 19.97 -63.15
N LEU A 144 6.85 20.63 -62.80
CA LEU A 144 5.53 20.27 -63.31
C LEU A 144 5.49 20.46 -64.84
N ASP A 145 4.89 19.51 -65.54
CA ASP A 145 4.64 19.65 -66.98
C ASP A 145 3.73 20.87 -67.26
N ALA A 146 4.05 21.63 -68.29
CA ALA A 146 3.31 22.82 -68.72
C ALA A 146 1.88 22.49 -69.20
N SER A 147 1.58 21.20 -69.45
CA SER A 147 0.25 20.70 -69.80
C SER A 147 -0.73 20.66 -68.61
N ILE A 148 -0.23 20.68 -67.37
CA ILE A 148 -1.06 20.59 -66.16
C ILE A 148 -1.55 21.98 -65.76
N GLN A 149 -2.85 22.22 -65.89
CA GLN A 149 -3.47 23.46 -65.40
C GLN A 149 -3.67 23.41 -63.88
N TYR A 150 -3.02 24.32 -63.17
CA TYR A 150 -3.15 24.47 -61.73
C TYR A 150 -3.35 25.94 -61.32
N LEU A 151 -4.05 26.11 -60.20
CA LEU A 151 -4.21 27.37 -59.50
C LEU A 151 -3.23 27.39 -58.32
N ARG A 152 -2.48 28.47 -58.16
CA ARG A 152 -1.60 28.66 -57.00
C ARG A 152 -2.39 29.23 -55.84
N LEU A 153 -2.34 28.54 -54.70
CA LEU A 153 -3.01 28.93 -53.46
C LEU A 153 -2.02 29.61 -52.50
N ALA A 154 -2.53 30.11 -51.37
CA ALA A 154 -1.68 30.58 -50.30
C ALA A 154 -0.80 29.43 -49.76
N PRO A 155 0.50 29.65 -49.50
CA PRO A 155 1.40 28.60 -49.06
C PRO A 155 0.98 28.03 -47.70
N VAL A 156 1.11 26.71 -47.56
CA VAL A 156 0.78 25.96 -46.34
C VAL A 156 2.09 25.66 -45.61
N GLY A 157 2.41 26.48 -44.60
CA GLY A 157 3.70 26.42 -43.91
C GLY A 157 4.87 26.78 -44.84
N SER A 158 5.85 25.89 -44.99
CA SER A 158 7.00 26.07 -45.89
C SER A 158 6.79 25.51 -47.31
N LEU A 159 5.63 24.91 -47.58
CA LEU A 159 5.29 24.27 -48.85
C LEU A 159 4.38 25.17 -49.68
N GLU A 160 4.48 25.06 -51.00
CA GLU A 160 3.55 25.71 -51.92
C GLU A 160 2.26 24.88 -51.99
N ALA A 161 1.10 25.54 -51.95
CA ALA A 161 -0.18 24.88 -52.12
C ALA A 161 -0.74 25.17 -53.52
N ILE A 162 -1.25 24.13 -54.19
CA ILE A 162 -1.82 24.22 -55.53
C ILE A 162 -3.14 23.45 -55.62
N ALA A 163 -4.02 23.88 -56.52
CA ALA A 163 -5.23 23.14 -56.91
C ALA A 163 -5.21 22.83 -58.40
N THR A 164 -5.23 21.55 -58.80
CA THR A 164 -5.35 21.16 -60.21
C THR A 164 -6.80 21.10 -60.63
N VAL A 165 -7.06 21.44 -61.91
CA VAL A 165 -8.41 21.48 -62.48
C VAL A 165 -8.63 20.27 -63.37
N GLY A 166 -9.67 19.48 -63.09
CA GLY A 166 -10.15 18.39 -63.94
C GLY A 166 -9.36 17.06 -63.84
N SER A 167 -8.07 17.09 -63.54
CA SER A 167 -7.21 15.89 -63.42
C SER A 167 -6.38 15.87 -62.14
N GLU A 168 -6.18 14.67 -61.59
CA GLU A 168 -5.25 14.43 -60.47
C GLU A 168 -3.80 14.54 -60.93
N LEU A 169 -2.90 14.91 -60.02
CA LEU A 169 -1.46 14.89 -60.29
C LEU A 169 -0.96 13.45 -60.48
N PRO A 170 -0.10 13.18 -61.47
CA PRO A 170 0.53 11.87 -61.63
C PRO A 170 1.30 11.46 -60.38
N SER A 171 1.27 10.15 -60.06
CA SER A 171 1.93 9.58 -58.88
C SER A 171 3.45 9.78 -58.82
N GLU A 172 4.06 10.18 -59.93
CA GLU A 172 5.49 10.47 -60.08
C GLU A 172 5.89 11.81 -59.43
N VAL A 173 4.93 12.71 -59.19
CA VAL A 173 5.16 14.00 -58.54
C VAL A 173 5.10 13.83 -57.03
N SER A 174 6.18 14.20 -56.34
CA SER A 174 6.26 14.17 -54.87
C SER A 174 5.42 15.28 -54.23
N ALA A 175 4.09 15.12 -54.26
CA ALA A 175 3.12 16.03 -53.67
C ALA A 175 2.24 15.32 -52.63
N THR A 176 1.85 16.04 -51.57
CA THR A 176 0.92 15.51 -50.57
C THR A 176 -0.49 15.98 -50.91
N ARG A 177 -1.40 15.04 -51.12
CA ARG A 177 -2.81 15.34 -51.43
C ARG A 177 -3.54 15.78 -50.17
N PHE A 178 -4.30 16.85 -50.28
CA PHE A 178 -5.22 17.31 -49.27
C PHE A 178 -6.65 16.89 -49.64
N TYR A 179 -7.31 16.17 -48.74
CA TYR A 179 -8.69 15.76 -48.90
C TYR A 179 -9.61 16.80 -48.27
N LEU A 180 -10.65 17.16 -49.00
CA LEU A 180 -11.66 18.11 -48.56
C LEU A 180 -12.38 17.57 -47.31
N PRO A 181 -12.36 18.27 -46.16
CA PRO A 181 -13.06 17.85 -44.95
C PRO A 181 -14.58 17.90 -45.12
N GLU A 182 -15.31 17.32 -44.15
CA GLU A 182 -16.77 17.40 -44.10
C GLU A 182 -17.27 18.83 -43.86
N TYR A 183 -16.61 19.55 -42.94
CA TYR A 183 -16.96 20.90 -42.49
C TYR A 183 -15.80 21.89 -42.64
N GLY A 184 -16.10 23.17 -42.84
CA GLY A 184 -15.10 24.25 -42.94
C GLY A 184 -14.52 24.67 -41.59
N LEU A 185 -13.38 25.37 -41.61
CA LEU A 185 -12.65 25.81 -40.42
C LEU A 185 -13.53 26.67 -39.49
N GLY A 186 -14.24 27.67 -40.04
CA GLY A 186 -15.09 28.57 -39.26
C GLY A 186 -16.25 27.87 -38.56
N PHE A 187 -16.82 26.82 -39.16
CA PHE A 187 -17.85 25.99 -38.50
C PHE A 187 -17.25 25.15 -37.37
N LEU A 188 -16.13 24.48 -37.63
CA LEU A 188 -15.46 23.63 -36.65
C LEU A 188 -15.00 24.45 -35.44
N GLN A 189 -14.45 25.65 -35.63
CA GLN A 189 -14.08 26.55 -34.53
C GLN A 189 -15.28 26.97 -33.68
N LYS A 190 -16.42 27.27 -34.31
CA LYS A 190 -17.67 27.60 -33.59
C LYS A 190 -18.20 26.40 -32.81
N ARG A 191 -18.22 25.21 -33.42
CA ARG A 191 -18.66 23.96 -32.76
C ARG A 191 -17.73 23.64 -31.58
N PHE A 192 -16.42 23.66 -31.80
CA PHE A 192 -15.41 23.47 -30.74
C PHE A 192 -15.60 24.45 -29.57
N ALA A 193 -15.82 25.74 -29.84
CA ALA A 193 -16.07 26.73 -28.80
C ALA A 193 -17.38 26.47 -28.04
N SER A 194 -18.43 26.05 -28.75
CA SER A 194 -19.71 25.65 -28.15
C SER A 194 -19.56 24.42 -27.27
N ASP A 195 -18.90 23.38 -27.77
CA ASP A 195 -18.69 22.11 -27.07
C ASP A 195 -17.81 22.30 -25.84
N GLN A 196 -16.76 23.13 -25.92
CA GLN A 196 -15.96 23.52 -24.75
C GLN A 196 -16.81 24.23 -23.69
N LYS A 197 -17.72 25.11 -24.11
CA LYS A 197 -18.63 25.79 -23.19
C LYS A 197 -19.59 24.80 -22.53
N GLN A 198 -20.16 23.87 -23.30
CA GLN A 198 -21.02 22.81 -22.77
C GLN A 198 -20.27 21.89 -21.80
N LEU A 199 -19.05 21.49 -22.15
CA LEU A 199 -18.16 20.70 -21.29
C LEU A 199 -17.89 21.42 -19.97
N SER A 200 -17.62 22.73 -20.01
CA SER A 200 -17.39 23.53 -18.80
C SER A 200 -18.62 23.53 -17.87
N HIS A 201 -19.83 23.59 -18.44
CA HIS A 201 -21.09 23.53 -17.70
C HIS A 201 -21.33 22.14 -17.09
N ILE A 202 -21.04 21.07 -17.84
CA ILE A 202 -21.12 19.69 -17.33
C ILE A 202 -20.13 19.46 -16.18
N VAL A 203 -18.88 19.91 -16.33
CA VAL A 203 -17.86 19.83 -15.27
C VAL A 203 -18.31 20.63 -14.03
N GLN A 204 -18.92 21.80 -14.22
CA GLN A 204 -19.49 22.55 -13.11
C GLN A 204 -20.62 21.78 -12.41
N ASN A 205 -21.53 21.14 -13.14
CA ASN A 205 -22.59 20.30 -12.56
C ASN A 205 -22.02 19.08 -11.82
N LEU A 206 -21.00 18.43 -12.37
CA LEU A 206 -20.28 17.33 -11.70
C LEU A 206 -19.65 17.80 -10.39
N LYS A 207 -19.09 19.01 -10.35
CA LYS A 207 -18.57 19.61 -9.10
C LYS A 207 -19.65 19.82 -8.04
N HIS A 208 -20.91 20.08 -8.43
CA HIS A 208 -22.02 20.15 -7.48
C HIS A 208 -22.29 18.79 -6.83
N GLY A 209 -21.98 17.68 -7.53
CA GLY A 209 -22.09 16.33 -6.99
C GLY A 209 -21.22 16.04 -5.77
N GLY A 210 -20.26 16.91 -5.46
CA GLY A 210 -19.42 16.82 -4.27
C GLY A 210 -20.21 16.83 -2.95
N GLU A 211 -21.45 17.32 -2.97
CA GLU A 211 -22.38 17.33 -1.82
C GLU A 211 -22.98 15.94 -1.53
N TYR A 212 -22.89 14.99 -2.45
CA TYR A 212 -23.49 13.66 -2.33
C TYR A 212 -22.45 12.54 -2.16
N LEU A 213 -21.17 12.86 -1.97
CA LEU A 213 -20.11 11.85 -1.90
C LEU A 213 -20.31 10.84 -0.77
N ASP A 214 -20.84 11.28 0.37
CA ASP A 214 -21.20 10.39 1.47
C ASP A 214 -22.40 9.51 1.13
N ALA A 215 -23.39 10.01 0.39
CA ALA A 215 -24.52 9.20 -0.08
C ALA A 215 -24.06 8.12 -1.07
N PHE A 216 -23.17 8.45 -2.01
CA PHE A 216 -22.54 7.46 -2.89
C PHE A 216 -21.72 6.42 -2.09
N ALA A 217 -20.95 6.85 -1.09
CA ALA A 217 -20.18 5.94 -0.24
C ALA A 217 -21.09 5.01 0.60
N LEU A 218 -22.21 5.53 1.09
CA LEU A 218 -23.23 4.76 1.81
C LEU A 218 -23.86 3.71 0.89
N GLN A 219 -24.23 4.09 -0.34
CA GLN A 219 -24.81 3.15 -1.30
C GLN A 219 -23.83 2.04 -1.68
N LEU A 220 -22.55 2.36 -1.92
CA LEU A 220 -21.54 1.33 -2.19
C LEU A 220 -21.45 0.32 -1.04
N LYS A 221 -21.47 0.78 0.22
CA LYS A 221 -21.51 -0.11 1.40
C LYS A 221 -22.78 -0.95 1.46
N LYS A 222 -23.94 -0.40 1.11
CA LYS A 222 -25.19 -1.18 1.01
C LYS A 222 -25.07 -2.29 -0.03
N ILE A 223 -24.49 -2.01 -1.19
CA ILE A 223 -24.28 -2.99 -2.26
C ILE A 223 -23.27 -4.05 -1.83
N GLU A 224 -22.15 -3.68 -1.20
CA GLU A 224 -21.19 -4.64 -0.62
C GLU A 224 -21.84 -5.57 0.41
N MET A 225 -22.66 -5.02 1.30
CA MET A 225 -23.42 -5.80 2.27
C MET A 225 -24.40 -6.76 1.59
N ALA A 226 -25.10 -6.31 0.53
CA ALA A 226 -26.01 -7.14 -0.24
C ALA A 226 -25.27 -8.26 -1.00
N MET A 227 -24.13 -7.95 -1.62
CA MET A 227 -23.26 -8.94 -2.28
C MET A 227 -22.77 -9.98 -1.27
N ARG A 228 -22.32 -9.55 -0.09
CA ARG A 228 -21.90 -10.45 0.98
C ARG A 228 -23.06 -11.33 1.47
N PHE A 229 -24.27 -10.77 1.59
CA PHE A 229 -25.47 -11.53 1.95
C PHE A 229 -25.79 -12.62 0.92
N GLU A 230 -25.76 -12.31 -0.38
CA GLU A 230 -26.02 -13.32 -1.42
C GLU A 230 -24.89 -14.36 -1.48
N ARG A 231 -23.61 -13.98 -1.33
CA ARG A 231 -22.47 -14.93 -1.26
C ARG A 231 -22.58 -15.91 -0.08
N VAL A 232 -23.00 -15.43 1.09
CA VAL A 232 -23.30 -16.28 2.25
C VAL A 232 -24.56 -17.12 2.02
N GLY A 233 -25.53 -16.60 1.27
CA GLY A 233 -26.70 -17.35 0.82
C GLY A 233 -26.33 -18.59 0.00
N GLU A 234 -25.37 -18.45 -0.91
CA GLU A 234 -24.87 -19.56 -1.74
C GLU A 234 -24.03 -20.58 -0.95
N SER A 235 -23.48 -20.21 0.22
CA SER A 235 -22.79 -21.18 1.09
C SER A 235 -23.72 -21.99 2.00
N LEU A 236 -25.04 -21.73 1.95
CA LEU A 236 -26.02 -22.57 2.62
C LEU A 236 -26.03 -23.98 2.01
N GLN A 237 -25.87 -24.98 2.87
CA GLN A 237 -26.08 -26.37 2.48
C GLN A 237 -27.53 -26.73 2.78
N ALA A 238 -28.20 -27.40 1.83
CA ALA A 238 -29.61 -27.72 1.94
C ALA A 238 -29.90 -29.17 1.55
N THR A 239 -30.81 -29.78 2.28
CA THR A 239 -31.58 -30.97 1.90
C THR A 239 -33.04 -30.57 1.65
N GLU A 240 -33.93 -31.52 1.34
CA GLU A 240 -35.35 -31.22 1.09
C GLU A 240 -36.04 -30.56 2.29
N GLU A 241 -35.65 -30.90 3.52
CA GLU A 241 -36.32 -30.43 4.75
C GLU A 241 -35.50 -29.44 5.58
N LEU A 242 -34.17 -29.52 5.50
CA LEU A 242 -33.26 -28.77 6.37
C LEU A 242 -32.25 -27.96 5.57
N THR A 243 -31.89 -26.81 6.12
CA THR A 243 -30.78 -25.99 5.64
C THR A 243 -29.86 -25.69 6.81
N TRP A 244 -28.56 -25.73 6.55
CA TRP A 244 -27.57 -25.40 7.56
C TRP A 244 -26.42 -24.56 6.99
N ILE A 245 -25.73 -23.90 7.92
CA ILE A 245 -24.52 -23.13 7.64
C ILE A 245 -23.46 -23.42 8.68
N CYS A 246 -22.21 -23.36 8.26
CA CYS A 246 -21.04 -23.50 9.12
C CYS A 246 -20.29 -22.17 9.17
N GLY A 247 -19.80 -21.82 10.35
CA GLY A 247 -18.91 -20.67 10.52
C GLY A 247 -18.13 -20.76 11.83
N TYR A 248 -17.29 -19.76 12.06
CA TYR A 248 -16.46 -19.64 13.25
C TYR A 248 -16.90 -18.45 14.10
N LEU A 249 -16.93 -18.62 15.42
CA LEU A 249 -17.13 -17.51 16.36
C LEU A 249 -16.08 -17.54 17.47
N PRO A 250 -15.74 -16.38 18.07
CA PRO A 250 -14.89 -16.34 19.24
C PRO A 250 -15.54 -17.06 20.43
N GLU A 251 -14.76 -17.82 21.19
CA GLU A 251 -15.27 -18.57 22.35
C GLU A 251 -15.94 -17.66 23.39
N MET A 252 -15.48 -16.42 23.52
CA MET A 252 -16.06 -15.40 24.41
C MET A 252 -17.49 -14.97 23.99
N GLU A 253 -17.90 -15.21 22.75
CA GLU A 253 -19.19 -14.81 22.19
C GLU A 253 -20.20 -15.98 22.17
N VAL A 254 -19.82 -17.16 22.66
CA VAL A 254 -20.67 -18.37 22.69
C VAL A 254 -21.96 -18.14 23.49
N GLU A 255 -21.90 -17.48 24.65
CA GLU A 255 -23.09 -17.21 25.45
C GLU A 255 -24.10 -16.30 24.72
N LYS A 256 -23.62 -15.30 23.98
CA LYS A 256 -24.48 -14.43 23.18
C LYS A 256 -25.10 -15.19 22.02
N PHE A 257 -24.30 -16.03 21.35
CA PHE A 257 -24.78 -16.88 20.26
C PHE A 257 -25.85 -17.88 20.71
N THR A 258 -25.63 -18.58 21.83
CA THR A 258 -26.58 -19.56 22.37
C THR A 258 -27.89 -18.91 22.80
N SER A 259 -27.84 -17.71 23.40
CA SER A 259 -29.03 -16.92 23.74
C SER A 259 -29.84 -16.52 22.50
N LEU A 260 -29.15 -16.12 21.42
CA LEU A 260 -29.77 -15.79 20.14
C LEU A 260 -30.39 -17.03 19.47
N ALA A 261 -29.67 -18.15 19.43
CA ALA A 261 -30.18 -19.39 18.87
C ALA A 261 -31.44 -19.86 19.61
N ALA A 262 -31.47 -19.72 20.94
CA ALA A 262 -32.64 -20.04 21.76
C ALA A 262 -33.85 -19.13 21.44
N SER A 263 -33.65 -17.82 21.26
CA SER A 263 -34.75 -16.89 20.97
C SER A 263 -35.38 -17.13 19.59
N HIS A 264 -34.59 -17.58 18.62
CA HIS A 264 -35.05 -17.90 17.27
C HIS A 264 -35.35 -19.39 17.04
N GLN A 265 -35.25 -20.22 18.09
CA GLN A 265 -35.48 -21.67 18.05
C GLN A 265 -34.62 -22.41 17.00
N TRP A 266 -33.37 -22.01 16.85
CA TRP A 266 -32.42 -22.68 15.95
C TRP A 266 -31.80 -23.91 16.61
N ALA A 267 -31.63 -24.99 15.85
CA ALA A 267 -30.77 -26.09 16.26
C ALA A 267 -29.32 -25.69 15.95
N TYR A 268 -28.39 -25.96 16.87
CA TYR A 268 -26.98 -25.68 16.65
C TYR A 268 -26.09 -26.76 17.23
N LEU A 269 -24.89 -26.90 16.65
CA LEU A 269 -23.80 -27.71 17.18
C LEU A 269 -22.57 -26.80 17.29
N LEU A 270 -21.97 -26.76 18.47
CA LEU A 270 -20.69 -26.09 18.70
C LEU A 270 -19.62 -27.17 18.84
N ASP A 271 -18.61 -27.10 17.99
CA ASP A 271 -17.48 -28.01 17.98
C ASP A 271 -16.17 -27.27 18.22
N ASP A 272 -15.18 -28.02 18.70
CA ASP A 272 -13.81 -27.53 18.81
C ASP A 272 -13.15 -27.48 17.42
N VAL A 273 -12.24 -26.52 17.24
CA VAL A 273 -11.51 -26.39 15.98
C VAL A 273 -10.50 -27.53 15.84
N SER A 274 -10.69 -28.38 14.85
CA SER A 274 -9.82 -29.51 14.53
C SER A 274 -8.49 -29.06 13.91
N GLU A 275 -7.47 -29.93 13.88
CA GLU A 275 -6.17 -29.59 13.28
C GLU A 275 -6.23 -29.32 11.77
N GLU A 276 -7.23 -29.85 11.08
CA GLU A 276 -7.44 -29.66 9.65
C GLU A 276 -8.22 -28.36 9.32
N ASP A 277 -8.85 -27.74 10.32
CA ASP A 277 -9.60 -26.50 10.14
C ASP A 277 -8.67 -25.29 10.02
N THR A 278 -9.05 -24.35 9.14
CA THR A 278 -8.40 -23.05 8.94
C THR A 278 -9.29 -21.92 9.48
N PRO A 279 -9.45 -21.79 10.81
CA PRO A 279 -10.30 -20.76 11.38
C PRO A 279 -9.72 -19.35 11.13
N PRO A 280 -10.57 -18.32 11.16
CA PRO A 280 -10.12 -16.94 11.16
C PRO A 280 -9.42 -16.59 12.48
N THR A 281 -8.53 -15.60 12.41
CA THR A 281 -7.76 -15.09 13.54
C THR A 281 -8.39 -13.78 14.05
N LEU A 282 -8.72 -13.76 15.34
CA LEU A 282 -9.02 -12.53 16.08
C LEU A 282 -7.90 -12.26 17.09
N VAL A 283 -7.17 -11.16 16.91
CA VAL A 283 -6.11 -10.76 17.84
C VAL A 283 -6.66 -9.82 18.89
N LYS A 284 -6.66 -10.24 20.15
CA LYS A 284 -6.94 -9.38 21.30
C LYS A 284 -5.63 -8.81 21.83
N TYR A 285 -5.39 -7.53 21.60
CA TYR A 285 -4.20 -6.86 22.10
C TYR A 285 -4.26 -6.65 23.61
N ALA A 286 -3.13 -6.84 24.29
CA ALA A 286 -2.97 -6.40 25.67
C ALA A 286 -3.04 -4.87 25.77
N LYS A 287 -3.33 -4.34 26.96
CA LYS A 287 -3.40 -2.89 27.21
C LYS A 287 -2.09 -2.23 26.76
N GLY A 288 -2.19 -1.22 25.88
CA GLY A 288 -1.03 -0.50 25.31
C GLY A 288 -0.40 -1.15 24.07
N VAL A 289 -0.56 -2.47 23.84
CA VAL A 289 0.03 -3.15 22.68
C VAL A 289 -0.77 -2.89 21.40
N GLY A 290 -2.08 -2.63 21.52
CA GLY A 290 -2.95 -2.36 20.37
C GLY A 290 -2.54 -1.15 19.52
N ILE A 291 -1.59 -0.34 20.00
CA ILE A 291 -0.96 0.76 19.27
C ILE A 291 -0.32 0.28 17.96
N ILE A 292 0.12 -0.98 17.87
CA ILE A 292 0.75 -1.52 16.65
C ILE A 292 -0.25 -1.90 15.55
N LYS A 293 -1.54 -2.04 15.86
CA LYS A 293 -2.56 -2.50 14.91
C LYS A 293 -2.54 -1.78 13.56
N PRO A 294 -2.43 -0.43 13.48
CA PRO A 294 -2.38 0.27 12.20
C PRO A 294 -1.22 -0.18 11.30
N VAL A 295 -0.09 -0.62 11.87
CA VAL A 295 1.03 -1.15 11.09
C VAL A 295 0.64 -2.47 10.44
N PHE A 296 0.05 -3.40 11.19
CA PHE A 296 -0.43 -4.66 10.61
C PHE A 296 -1.54 -4.45 9.57
N ASP A 297 -2.47 -3.53 9.83
CA ASP A 297 -3.53 -3.18 8.87
C ASP A 297 -2.94 -2.63 7.55
N ILE A 298 -1.92 -1.76 7.62
CA ILE A 298 -1.25 -1.20 6.43
C ILE A 298 -0.46 -2.27 5.67
N LEU A 299 0.16 -3.21 6.40
CA LEU A 299 0.92 -4.30 5.79
C LEU A 299 0.03 -5.41 5.22
N GLY A 300 -1.25 -5.43 5.60
CA GLY A 300 -2.19 -6.48 5.20
C GLY A 300 -1.82 -7.85 5.75
N THR A 301 -1.08 -7.91 6.87
CA THR A 301 -0.62 -9.17 7.46
C THR A 301 -1.46 -9.56 8.66
N VAL A 302 -1.90 -10.82 8.68
CA VAL A 302 -2.68 -11.40 9.77
C VAL A 302 -1.97 -12.68 10.22
N PRO A 303 -1.66 -12.82 11.52
CA PRO A 303 -1.05 -14.04 12.02
C PRO A 303 -2.00 -15.23 11.82
N GLY A 304 -1.44 -16.39 11.50
CA GLY A 304 -2.19 -17.64 11.47
C GLY A 304 -2.78 -17.96 12.84
N TYR A 305 -3.95 -18.62 12.87
CA TYR A 305 -4.66 -18.88 14.13
C TYR A 305 -3.84 -19.69 15.15
N ARG A 306 -2.98 -20.58 14.66
CA ARG A 306 -2.10 -21.43 15.48
C ARG A 306 -0.70 -20.84 15.67
N GLU A 307 -0.44 -19.66 15.11
CA GLU A 307 0.85 -18.99 15.24
C GLU A 307 0.96 -18.22 16.56
N ASN A 308 2.19 -17.84 16.89
CA ASN A 308 2.44 -17.03 18.07
C ASN A 308 2.01 -15.57 17.85
N ASP A 309 1.37 -14.98 18.86
CA ASP A 309 1.13 -13.53 18.85
C ASP A 309 2.43 -12.78 19.16
N ILE A 310 3.02 -12.16 18.15
CA ILE A 310 4.24 -11.38 18.29
C ILE A 310 4.00 -9.88 18.50
N SER A 311 2.76 -9.42 18.64
CA SER A 311 2.40 -7.99 18.61
C SER A 311 3.20 -7.13 19.59
N THR A 312 3.45 -7.64 20.80
CA THR A 312 4.21 -6.92 21.84
C THR A 312 5.66 -6.70 21.44
N TRP A 313 6.32 -7.76 20.98
CA TRP A 313 7.72 -7.73 20.58
C TRP A 313 7.90 -6.97 19.28
N PHE A 314 6.98 -7.16 18.34
CA PHE A 314 6.93 -6.38 17.11
C PHE A 314 6.85 -4.89 17.42
N LEU A 315 5.95 -4.44 18.29
CA LEU A 315 5.86 -3.02 18.67
C LEU A 315 7.17 -2.49 19.26
N LEU A 316 7.79 -3.24 20.16
CA LEU A 316 9.05 -2.85 20.82
C LEU A 316 10.18 -2.67 19.80
N PHE A 317 10.47 -3.71 19.01
CA PHE A 317 11.56 -3.68 18.04
C PHE A 317 11.28 -2.75 16.86
N PHE A 318 10.04 -2.70 16.37
CA PHE A 318 9.63 -1.75 15.33
C PHE A 318 9.85 -0.30 15.78
N THR A 319 9.47 0.04 17.02
CA THR A 319 9.69 1.38 17.58
C THR A 319 11.18 1.72 17.64
N LEU A 320 12.01 0.76 18.07
CA LEU A 320 13.46 0.92 18.11
C LEU A 320 14.06 1.08 16.71
N PHE A 321 13.66 0.24 15.74
CA PHE A 321 14.15 0.32 14.35
C PHE A 321 13.73 1.61 13.67
N PHE A 322 12.49 2.05 13.89
CA PHE A 322 12.01 3.33 13.41
C PHE A 322 12.90 4.46 13.95
N ALA A 323 13.17 4.46 15.25
CA ALA A 323 14.02 5.46 15.88
C ALA A 323 15.44 5.47 15.32
N MET A 324 16.04 4.29 15.11
CA MET A 324 17.40 4.17 14.57
C MET A 324 17.52 4.54 13.09
N ILE A 325 16.54 4.16 12.26
CA ILE A 325 16.54 4.46 10.82
C ILE A 325 16.33 5.95 10.59
N ILE A 326 15.38 6.58 11.28
CA ILE A 326 15.15 8.03 11.15
C ILE A 326 16.28 8.82 11.81
N GLY A 327 16.79 8.38 12.96
CA GLY A 327 18.08 8.79 13.49
C GLY A 327 18.23 10.24 13.98
N ASP A 328 17.24 11.12 13.78
CA ASP A 328 17.35 12.57 13.98
C ASP A 328 16.28 13.10 14.94
N ALA A 329 16.70 13.77 16.01
CA ALA A 329 15.81 14.31 17.03
C ALA A 329 14.94 15.48 16.52
N GLY A 330 15.43 16.24 15.54
CA GLY A 330 14.66 17.28 14.86
C GLY A 330 13.49 16.71 14.07
N TYR A 331 13.68 15.56 13.41
CA TYR A 331 12.58 14.86 12.74
C TYR A 331 11.61 14.25 13.75
N GLY A 332 12.11 13.75 14.89
CA GLY A 332 11.28 13.33 16.02
C GLY A 332 10.35 14.45 16.51
N LEU A 333 10.84 15.70 16.60
CA LEU A 333 10.01 16.87 16.92
C LEU A 333 8.96 17.19 15.85
N ILE A 334 9.31 17.06 14.57
CA ILE A 334 8.35 17.25 13.47
C ILE A 334 7.21 16.23 13.57
N PHE A 335 7.54 14.94 13.77
CA PHE A 335 6.53 13.90 13.95
C PHE A 335 5.70 14.12 15.23
N LEU A 336 6.32 14.57 16.32
CA LEU A 336 5.61 14.90 17.55
C LEU A 336 4.62 16.06 17.34
N GLY A 337 5.04 17.11 16.62
CA GLY A 337 4.17 18.23 16.25
C GLY A 337 3.00 17.79 15.36
N ALA A 338 3.25 16.90 14.40
CA ALA A 338 2.21 16.30 13.58
C ALA A 338 1.21 15.48 14.41
N ALA A 339 1.70 14.68 15.37
CA ALA A 339 0.84 13.91 16.28
C ALA A 339 -0.07 14.82 17.13
N VAL A 340 0.49 15.90 17.71
CA VAL A 340 -0.26 16.89 18.48
C VAL A 340 -1.31 17.58 17.61
N GLY A 341 -0.96 17.98 16.39
CA GLY A 341 -1.90 18.60 15.44
C GLY A 341 -3.07 17.68 15.07
N LEU A 342 -2.79 16.40 14.80
CA LEU A 342 -3.81 15.40 14.51
C LEU A 342 -4.71 15.12 15.73
N HIS A 343 -4.11 15.00 16.92
CA HIS A 343 -4.83 14.79 18.16
C HIS A 343 -5.80 15.96 18.45
N ALA A 344 -5.32 17.20 18.32
CA ALA A 344 -6.14 18.39 18.53
C ALA A 344 -7.33 18.46 17.53
N LYS A 345 -7.09 18.08 16.27
CA LYS A 345 -8.14 18.08 15.23
C LYS A 345 -9.20 16.99 15.46
N GLN A 346 -8.79 15.79 15.88
CA GLN A 346 -9.68 14.63 16.03
C GLN A 346 -10.40 14.60 17.39
N LYS A 347 -10.02 15.46 18.35
CA LYS A 347 -10.57 15.53 19.73
C LYS A 347 -10.50 14.22 20.54
N LYS A 348 -9.88 13.16 19.99
CA LYS A 348 -9.58 11.87 20.62
C LYS A 348 -8.27 11.35 20.05
N ALA A 349 -7.42 10.77 20.91
CA ALA A 349 -6.23 10.05 20.47
C ALA A 349 -6.63 8.71 19.84
N THR A 350 -6.64 8.67 18.51
CA THR A 350 -6.79 7.40 17.78
C THR A 350 -5.54 6.52 17.98
N THR A 351 -5.68 5.21 17.76
CA THR A 351 -4.57 4.26 17.84
C THR A 351 -3.38 4.69 16.96
N LEU A 352 -3.66 5.22 15.77
CA LEU A 352 -2.65 5.76 14.86
C LEU A 352 -1.91 6.97 15.45
N VAL A 353 -2.63 7.91 16.08
CA VAL A 353 -2.02 9.07 16.74
C VAL A 353 -1.13 8.62 17.90
N MET A 354 -1.58 7.65 18.69
CA MET A 354 -0.77 7.05 19.77
C MET A 354 0.50 6.38 19.23
N LEU A 355 0.41 5.70 18.09
CA LEU A 355 1.57 5.11 17.43
C LEU A 355 2.56 6.20 17.01
N ILE A 356 2.09 7.27 16.36
CA ILE A 356 2.97 8.38 15.96
C ILE A 356 3.64 8.99 17.20
N TYR A 357 2.94 9.16 18.32
CA TYR A 357 3.57 9.63 19.58
C TYR A 357 4.72 8.72 20.03
N VAL A 358 4.47 7.41 20.11
CA VAL A 358 5.49 6.42 20.55
C VAL A 358 6.71 6.48 19.64
N LEU A 359 6.50 6.46 18.32
CA LEU A 359 7.58 6.53 17.33
C LEU A 359 8.34 7.87 17.41
N SER A 360 7.63 9.00 17.54
CA SER A 360 8.23 10.33 17.62
C SER A 360 9.11 10.49 18.85
N ILE A 361 8.63 10.04 20.01
CA ILE A 361 9.38 10.10 21.28
C ILE A 361 10.61 9.19 21.19
N ALA A 362 10.46 7.97 20.64
CA ALA A 362 11.60 7.07 20.47
C ALA A 362 12.66 7.65 19.52
N THR A 363 12.27 8.25 18.38
CA THR A 363 13.18 8.94 17.47
C THR A 363 13.85 10.14 18.14
N LEU A 364 13.11 10.91 18.94
CA LEU A 364 13.65 12.05 19.67
C LEU A 364 14.70 11.61 20.71
N VAL A 365 14.42 10.55 21.45
CA VAL A 365 15.36 9.95 22.40
C VAL A 365 16.59 9.45 21.65
N TRP A 366 16.42 8.63 20.62
CA TRP A 366 17.53 8.07 19.86
C TRP A 366 18.42 9.13 19.22
N GLY A 367 17.81 10.11 18.53
CA GLY A 367 18.54 11.23 17.92
C GLY A 367 19.26 12.10 18.96
N SER A 368 18.70 12.23 20.17
CA SER A 368 19.38 12.93 21.28
C SER A 368 20.58 12.13 21.79
N LEU A 369 20.46 10.79 21.89
CA LEU A 369 21.56 9.91 22.32
C LEU A 369 22.70 9.85 21.30
N THR A 370 22.40 9.93 20.00
CA THR A 370 23.42 9.98 18.93
C THR A 370 23.90 11.40 18.60
N GLY A 371 23.29 12.43 19.20
CA GLY A 371 23.65 13.83 18.99
C GLY A 371 23.21 14.44 17.66
N THR A 372 22.23 13.85 16.99
CA THR A 372 21.77 14.29 15.67
C THR A 372 20.53 15.16 15.77
N TRP A 373 20.70 16.44 15.43
CA TRP A 373 19.63 17.44 15.37
C TRP A 373 19.64 18.13 14.02
N PHE A 374 18.65 17.84 13.16
CA PHE A 374 18.59 18.28 11.76
C PHE A 374 19.91 18.04 11.00
N GLY A 375 20.66 16.98 11.32
CA GLY A 375 22.01 16.74 10.80
C GLY A 375 23.00 17.90 10.95
N SER A 376 22.80 18.80 11.92
CA SER A 376 23.63 19.99 12.12
C SER A 376 24.51 19.90 13.36
N LYS A 377 25.83 19.85 13.15
CA LYS A 377 26.83 19.94 14.22
C LYS A 377 26.74 21.25 15.00
N ALA A 378 26.36 22.35 14.32
CA ALA A 378 26.29 23.67 14.93
C ALA A 378 25.25 23.75 16.05
N ILE A 379 24.14 23.01 15.93
CA ILE A 379 23.10 22.95 16.98
C ILE A 379 23.68 22.33 18.25
N LEU A 380 24.43 21.23 18.11
CA LEU A 380 25.02 20.55 19.25
C LEU A 380 26.08 21.42 19.96
N VAL A 381 26.87 22.19 19.19
CA VAL A 381 27.85 23.15 19.74
C VAL A 381 27.16 24.34 20.41
N ALA A 382 26.07 24.85 19.85
CA ALA A 382 25.35 26.00 20.38
C ALA A 382 24.64 25.71 21.72
N PHE A 383 24.26 24.45 21.98
CA PHE A 383 23.53 24.04 23.17
C PHE A 383 24.29 22.98 23.98
N PRO A 384 25.13 23.38 24.96
CA PRO A 384 25.95 22.45 25.75
C PRO A 384 25.15 21.38 26.50
N PHE A 385 23.91 21.68 26.88
CA PHE A 385 23.06 20.68 27.54
C PHE A 385 22.78 19.48 26.63
N LEU A 386 22.64 19.69 25.30
CA LEU A 386 22.40 18.59 24.36
C LEU A 386 23.62 17.66 24.28
N GLN A 387 24.83 18.17 24.38
CA GLN A 387 26.05 17.35 24.39
C GLN A 387 26.09 16.39 25.58
N ASN A 388 25.57 16.80 26.74
CA ASN A 388 25.52 15.94 27.94
C ASN A 388 24.53 14.77 27.80
N LEU A 389 23.56 14.86 26.88
CA LEU A 389 22.63 13.75 26.60
C LEU A 389 23.20 12.74 25.61
N VAL A 390 24.26 13.09 24.87
CA VAL A 390 24.86 12.23 23.85
C VAL A 390 25.69 11.14 24.53
N ILE A 391 25.53 9.91 24.07
CA ILE A 391 26.43 8.82 24.44
C ILE A 391 27.64 8.90 23.49
N PRO A 392 28.86 9.21 23.98
CA PRO A 392 30.00 9.48 23.10
C PRO A 392 30.32 8.35 22.11
N SER A 393 30.18 7.11 22.55
CA SER A 393 30.49 5.92 21.74
C SER A 393 29.57 5.69 20.55
N ILE A 394 28.38 6.28 20.51
CA ILE A 394 27.42 6.14 19.40
C ILE A 394 27.08 7.50 18.76
N SER A 395 27.90 8.51 19.05
CA SER A 395 27.73 9.86 18.52
C SER A 395 27.96 9.89 17.00
N ASN A 396 27.09 10.59 16.28
CA ASN A 396 27.28 10.89 14.85
C ASN A 396 28.28 12.04 14.61
N TYR A 397 28.75 12.69 15.69
CA TYR A 397 29.82 13.70 15.69
C TYR A 397 30.92 13.29 16.70
N PRO A 398 31.63 12.18 16.47
CA PRO A 398 32.58 11.62 17.42
C PRO A 398 33.78 12.54 17.68
N GLU A 399 34.12 13.43 16.74
CA GLU A 399 35.19 14.40 16.90
C GLU A 399 34.95 15.42 18.02
N LEU A 400 33.68 15.63 18.44
CA LEU A 400 33.35 16.47 19.59
C LEU A 400 33.72 15.82 20.93
N PHE A 401 33.92 14.50 20.93
CA PHE A 401 34.19 13.70 22.13
C PHE A 401 35.58 13.04 22.11
N GLY A 402 36.44 13.42 21.16
CA GLY A 402 37.80 12.88 21.03
C GLY A 402 37.86 11.44 20.52
N LEU A 403 36.82 10.96 19.85
CA LEU A 403 36.74 9.61 19.27
C LEU A 403 36.95 9.65 17.76
N THR A 404 37.40 8.53 17.18
CA THR A 404 37.48 8.41 15.72
C THR A 404 36.11 8.05 15.14
N ALA A 405 35.88 8.41 13.87
CA ALA A 405 34.66 8.02 13.16
C ALA A 405 34.50 6.50 13.07
N VAL A 406 35.61 5.77 12.92
CA VAL A 406 35.62 4.31 12.82
C VAL A 406 35.17 3.68 14.14
N ASP A 407 35.65 4.19 15.27
CA ASP A 407 35.27 3.65 16.59
C ASP A 407 33.76 3.81 16.82
N ALA A 408 33.21 4.99 16.58
CA ALA A 408 31.78 5.24 16.77
C ALA A 408 30.92 4.41 15.82
N GLN A 409 31.30 4.31 14.54
CA GLN A 409 30.60 3.46 13.57
C GLN A 409 30.62 1.99 13.98
N ASN A 410 31.77 1.48 14.43
CA ASN A 410 31.91 0.12 14.92
C ASN A 410 31.01 -0.15 16.13
N GLN A 411 30.86 0.81 17.04
CA GLN A 411 29.96 0.66 18.19
C GLN A 411 28.49 0.64 17.79
N VAL A 412 28.06 1.47 16.84
CA VAL A 412 26.69 1.42 16.32
C VAL A 412 26.42 0.11 15.58
N MET A 413 27.36 -0.37 14.75
CA MET A 413 27.25 -1.68 14.09
C MET A 413 27.12 -2.82 15.12
N LYS A 414 27.97 -2.83 16.15
CA LYS A 414 27.87 -3.80 17.26
C LYS A 414 26.50 -3.75 17.92
N PHE A 415 25.98 -2.57 18.20
CA PHE A 415 24.66 -2.40 18.80
C PHE A 415 23.55 -2.96 17.90
N CYS A 416 23.60 -2.71 16.58
CA CYS A 416 22.66 -3.30 15.62
C CYS A 416 22.71 -4.84 15.64
N PHE A 417 23.91 -5.43 15.66
CA PHE A 417 24.05 -6.89 15.74
C PHE A 417 23.57 -7.46 17.08
N ILE A 418 23.83 -6.77 18.20
CA ILE A 418 23.29 -7.17 19.51
C ILE A 418 21.76 -7.21 19.47
N ILE A 419 21.13 -6.16 18.94
CA ILE A 419 19.67 -6.13 18.85
C ILE A 419 19.16 -7.29 17.98
N GLY A 420 19.80 -7.54 16.83
CA GLY A 420 19.42 -8.64 15.96
C GLY A 420 19.55 -10.01 16.62
N THR A 421 20.68 -10.26 17.28
CA THR A 421 20.90 -11.49 18.05
C THR A 421 19.89 -11.64 19.18
N VAL A 422 19.58 -10.57 19.92
CA VAL A 422 18.55 -10.58 20.98
C VAL A 422 17.17 -10.87 20.40
N GLN A 423 16.79 -10.23 19.29
CA GLN A 423 15.50 -10.45 18.65
C GLN A 423 15.36 -11.89 18.13
N LEU A 424 16.37 -12.43 17.45
CA LEU A 424 16.36 -13.81 16.95
C LEU A 424 16.41 -14.84 18.09
N SER A 425 17.19 -14.58 19.14
CA SER A 425 17.24 -15.43 20.34
C SER A 425 15.88 -15.48 21.04
N LEU A 426 15.18 -14.35 21.11
CA LEU A 426 13.84 -14.27 21.66
C LEU A 426 12.85 -15.14 20.87
N ALA A 427 12.97 -15.21 19.54
CA ALA A 427 12.13 -16.10 18.74
C ALA A 427 12.34 -17.57 19.15
N CYS A 428 13.60 -18.02 19.29
CA CYS A 428 13.90 -19.37 19.78
C CYS A 428 13.34 -19.61 21.19
N ILE A 429 13.49 -18.66 22.10
CA ILE A 429 12.96 -18.76 23.47
C ILE A 429 11.43 -18.89 23.45
N MET A 430 10.73 -18.12 22.61
CA MET A 430 9.28 -18.22 22.44
C MET A 430 8.86 -19.60 21.94
N ASN A 431 9.57 -20.17 20.97
CA ASN A 431 9.31 -21.54 20.49
C ASN A 431 9.53 -22.59 21.58
N ILE A 432 10.61 -22.48 22.36
CA ILE A 432 10.89 -23.38 23.49
C ILE A 432 9.75 -23.32 24.51
N MET A 433 9.34 -22.11 24.93
CA MET A 433 8.26 -21.92 25.90
C MET A 433 6.92 -22.49 25.39
N HIS A 434 6.67 -22.44 24.08
CA HIS A 434 5.46 -22.97 23.47
C HIS A 434 5.46 -24.50 23.35
N LYS A 435 6.62 -25.12 23.08
CA LYS A 435 6.75 -26.56 22.85
C LYS A 435 6.89 -27.40 24.13
N ILE A 436 7.48 -26.84 25.20
CA ILE A 436 7.65 -27.54 26.49
C ILE A 436 6.32 -28.10 27.03
N PRO A 437 5.22 -27.32 27.14
CA PRO A 437 3.94 -27.84 27.66
C PRO A 437 3.32 -28.94 26.80
N LYS A 438 3.60 -28.94 25.48
CA LYS A 438 3.11 -29.92 24.52
C LYS A 438 3.90 -31.23 24.52
N LYS A 439 4.95 -31.34 25.35
CA LYS A 439 5.91 -32.47 25.38
C LYS A 439 6.53 -32.74 24.00
N ASP A 440 6.67 -31.71 23.19
CA ASP A 440 7.27 -31.78 21.86
C ASP A 440 8.80 -31.73 21.99
N LEU A 441 9.47 -32.86 21.75
CA LEU A 441 10.93 -33.00 21.90
C LEU A 441 11.72 -32.10 20.92
N SER A 442 11.07 -31.53 19.89
CA SER A 442 11.70 -30.57 18.99
C SER A 442 12.12 -29.28 19.67
N PHE A 443 11.70 -29.00 20.92
CA PHE A 443 12.20 -27.87 21.71
C PHE A 443 13.73 -27.90 21.87
N VAL A 444 14.35 -29.09 21.86
CA VAL A 444 15.82 -29.24 21.94
C VAL A 444 16.51 -28.71 20.69
N ALA A 445 15.85 -28.80 19.52
CA ALA A 445 16.35 -28.18 18.31
C ALA A 445 16.31 -26.64 18.41
N ASP A 446 15.29 -26.06 19.04
CA ASP A 446 15.24 -24.61 19.29
C ASP A 446 16.34 -24.14 20.26
N ILE A 447 16.75 -24.99 21.21
CA ILE A 447 17.94 -24.74 22.04
C ILE A 447 19.21 -24.78 21.18
N GLY A 448 19.31 -25.73 20.26
CA GLY A 448 20.41 -25.79 19.28
C GLY A 448 20.49 -24.50 18.45
N TRP A 449 19.37 -24.03 17.92
CA TRP A 449 19.28 -22.75 17.20
C TRP A 449 19.69 -21.55 18.06
N LEU A 450 19.28 -21.51 19.33
CA LEU A 450 19.68 -20.45 20.25
C LEU A 450 21.21 -20.44 20.47
N ILE A 451 21.83 -21.60 20.65
CA ILE A 451 23.29 -21.75 20.77
C ILE A 451 23.97 -21.26 19.48
N ASP A 452 23.47 -21.68 18.32
CA ASP A 452 24.03 -21.28 17.02
C ASP A 452 23.93 -19.77 16.80
N ILE A 453 22.80 -19.14 17.10
CA ILE A 453 22.61 -17.68 16.96
C ILE A 453 23.59 -16.90 17.84
N LEU A 454 23.77 -17.33 19.10
CA LEU A 454 24.71 -16.70 20.03
C LEU A 454 26.17 -16.89 19.60
N ALA A 455 26.51 -18.05 19.03
CA ALA A 455 27.85 -18.35 18.54
C ALA A 455 28.16 -17.58 17.23
N LEU A 456 27.22 -17.59 16.28
CA LEU A 456 27.33 -16.89 14.98
C LEU A 456 27.47 -15.37 15.15
N TYR A 457 26.90 -14.78 16.20
CA TYR A 457 27.10 -13.37 16.53
C TYR A 457 28.58 -12.99 16.63
N PHE A 458 29.41 -13.81 17.30
CA PHE A 458 30.83 -13.54 17.43
C PHE A 458 31.60 -13.66 16.10
N ILE A 459 31.17 -14.56 15.20
CA ILE A 459 31.71 -14.63 13.84
C ILE A 459 31.36 -13.36 13.06
N VAL A 460 30.12 -12.88 13.16
CA VAL A 460 29.70 -11.63 12.50
C VAL A 460 30.52 -10.44 13.01
N LEU A 461 30.73 -10.34 14.32
CA LEU A 461 31.57 -9.28 14.90
C LEU A 461 33.00 -9.33 14.38
N GLN A 462 33.60 -10.52 14.33
CA GLN A 462 34.96 -10.67 13.83
C GLN A 462 35.07 -10.29 12.34
N LEU A 463 34.11 -10.71 11.52
CA LEU A 463 34.13 -10.46 10.09
C LEU A 463 33.89 -8.99 9.73
N VAL A 464 32.93 -8.34 10.41
CA VAL A 464 32.47 -6.99 10.06
C VAL A 464 33.20 -5.91 10.83
N VAL A 465 33.40 -6.12 12.14
CA VAL A 465 33.97 -5.11 13.05
C VAL A 465 35.45 -5.37 13.33
N GLY A 466 35.96 -6.57 13.01
CA GLY A 466 37.36 -6.92 13.21
C GLY A 466 37.71 -7.27 14.66
N GLU A 467 36.72 -7.56 15.51
CA GLU A 467 37.00 -7.96 16.90
C GLU A 467 37.61 -9.37 16.95
N PRO A 468 38.67 -9.58 17.76
CA PRO A 468 39.29 -10.89 17.87
C PRO A 468 38.34 -11.87 18.55
N ALA A 469 38.11 -13.02 17.92
CA ALA A 469 37.34 -14.11 18.49
C ALA A 469 38.04 -15.46 18.24
N ASP A 470 37.84 -16.41 19.15
CA ASP A 470 38.35 -17.77 19.01
C ASP A 470 37.46 -18.56 18.04
N VAL A 471 37.83 -18.49 16.76
CA VAL A 471 37.10 -19.11 15.65
C VAL A 471 36.95 -20.62 15.86
N MET A 472 37.96 -21.30 16.41
CA MET A 472 37.92 -22.75 16.61
C MET A 472 36.91 -23.14 17.69
N LEU A 473 36.87 -22.39 18.80
CA LEU A 473 35.87 -22.57 19.84
C LEU A 473 34.47 -22.31 19.30
N ILE A 474 34.27 -21.24 18.53
CA ILE A 474 32.95 -20.88 18.01
C ILE A 474 32.44 -21.93 17.02
N PHE A 475 33.25 -22.40 16.08
CA PHE A 475 32.85 -23.48 15.17
C PHE A 475 32.50 -24.78 15.91
N SER A 476 33.17 -25.06 17.03
CA SER A 476 32.85 -26.22 17.87
C SER A 476 31.48 -26.07 18.52
N ILE A 477 31.15 -24.87 19.02
CA ILE A 477 29.83 -24.56 19.61
C ILE A 477 28.72 -24.62 18.55
N VAL A 478 28.94 -24.03 17.37
CA VAL A 478 28.00 -24.14 16.24
C VAL A 478 27.81 -25.60 15.81
N GLY A 479 28.88 -26.41 15.83
CA GLY A 479 28.78 -27.83 15.56
C GLY A 479 27.87 -28.56 16.54
N ILE A 480 27.93 -28.21 17.83
CA ILE A 480 27.04 -28.77 18.86
C ILE A 480 25.59 -28.35 18.61
N GLY A 481 25.33 -27.07 18.40
CA GLY A 481 23.96 -26.58 18.14
C GLY A 481 23.37 -27.19 16.87
N PHE A 482 24.13 -27.24 15.79
CA PHE A 482 23.77 -27.92 14.55
C PHE A 482 23.41 -29.39 14.75
N LEU A 483 24.21 -30.15 15.52
CA LEU A 483 23.93 -31.55 15.82
C LEU A 483 22.63 -31.72 16.62
N LEU A 484 22.34 -30.82 17.56
CA LEU A 484 21.06 -30.82 18.29
C LEU A 484 19.88 -30.57 17.34
N VAL A 485 20.01 -29.60 16.42
CA VAL A 485 18.96 -29.30 15.44
C VAL A 485 18.70 -30.50 14.53
N VAL A 486 19.75 -31.11 13.96
CA VAL A 486 19.61 -32.29 13.10
C VAL A 486 18.99 -33.47 13.86
N SER A 487 19.37 -33.67 15.13
CA SER A 487 18.91 -34.82 15.91
C SER A 487 17.47 -34.69 16.39
N PHE A 488 17.02 -33.46 16.70
CA PHE A 488 15.73 -33.21 17.35
C PHE A 488 14.72 -32.43 16.50
N GLY A 489 15.13 -31.88 15.34
CA GLY A 489 14.28 -31.01 14.53
C GLY A 489 13.01 -31.65 13.98
N SER A 490 12.99 -32.98 13.78
CA SER A 490 11.82 -33.72 13.30
C SER A 490 11.12 -34.55 14.39
N GLN A 491 11.32 -34.23 15.66
CA GLN A 491 10.76 -34.98 16.80
C GLN A 491 9.43 -34.40 17.29
N ALA A 492 8.45 -34.31 16.38
CA ALA A 492 7.10 -33.86 16.71
C ALA A 492 6.37 -34.81 17.69
N PRO A 493 5.31 -34.35 18.39
CA PRO A 493 4.54 -35.20 19.30
C PRO A 493 4.06 -36.50 18.63
N GLY A 494 4.31 -37.64 19.26
CA GLY A 494 3.90 -38.96 18.75
C GLY A 494 4.84 -39.62 17.75
N VAL A 495 5.94 -38.96 17.34
CA VAL A 495 6.95 -39.56 16.47
C VAL A 495 7.97 -40.36 17.30
N PRO A 496 8.26 -41.64 16.97
CA PRO A 496 9.33 -42.39 17.63
C PRO A 496 10.70 -41.76 17.38
N PHE A 497 11.55 -41.71 18.41
CA PHE A 497 12.85 -41.05 18.35
C PHE A 497 13.70 -41.46 17.13
N LEU A 498 13.81 -42.76 16.84
CA LEU A 498 14.61 -43.25 15.71
C LEU A 498 14.08 -42.74 14.36
N LYS A 499 12.75 -42.66 14.19
CA LYS A 499 12.13 -42.16 12.96
C LYS A 499 12.37 -40.66 12.81
N GLY A 500 12.21 -39.89 13.88
CA GLY A 500 12.51 -38.45 13.88
C GLY A 500 13.99 -38.16 13.62
N PHE A 501 14.90 -38.96 14.19
CA PHE A 501 16.34 -38.81 13.98
C PHE A 501 16.74 -39.10 12.52
N LEU A 502 16.24 -40.19 11.94
CA LEU A 502 16.47 -40.52 10.53
C LEU A 502 15.89 -39.44 9.59
N SER A 503 14.71 -38.89 9.91
CA SER A 503 14.12 -37.76 9.18
C SER A 503 15.00 -36.52 9.27
N GLY A 504 15.52 -36.21 10.46
CA GLY A 504 16.43 -35.10 10.68
C GLY A 504 17.74 -35.23 9.90
N LEU A 505 18.31 -36.44 9.83
CA LEU A 505 19.46 -36.73 8.95
C LEU A 505 19.13 -36.54 7.47
N GLY A 506 17.92 -36.90 7.05
CA GLY A 506 17.41 -36.59 5.69
C GLY A 506 17.32 -35.09 5.42
N GLY A 507 17.01 -34.30 6.46
CA GLY A 507 16.98 -32.83 6.44
C GLY A 507 18.32 -32.14 6.74
N PHE A 508 19.44 -32.88 6.79
CA PHE A 508 20.75 -32.33 7.13
C PHE A 508 21.15 -31.15 6.23
N PHE A 509 20.97 -31.29 4.92
CA PHE A 509 21.35 -30.25 3.96
C PHE A 509 20.51 -28.98 4.16
N THR A 510 19.21 -29.14 4.38
CA THR A 510 18.31 -28.01 4.69
C THR A 510 18.73 -27.32 6.00
N THR A 511 19.05 -28.08 7.03
CA THR A 511 19.54 -27.54 8.30
C THR A 511 20.83 -26.74 8.10
N PHE A 512 21.75 -27.26 7.29
CA PHE A 512 23.00 -26.57 6.96
C PHE A 512 22.76 -25.23 6.25
N LEU A 513 21.85 -25.21 5.26
CA LEU A 513 21.44 -23.98 4.60
C LEU A 513 20.78 -22.99 5.57
N ASN A 514 19.96 -23.49 6.50
CA ASN A 514 19.31 -22.66 7.52
C ASN A 514 20.33 -22.05 8.49
N THR A 515 21.41 -22.75 8.86
CA THR A 515 22.50 -22.18 9.66
C THR A 515 23.22 -21.06 8.93
N ILE A 516 23.46 -21.20 7.62
CA ILE A 516 23.99 -20.10 6.79
C ILE A 516 22.99 -18.93 6.73
N SER A 517 21.68 -19.23 6.62
CA SER A 517 20.64 -18.22 6.65
C SER A 517 20.60 -17.48 8.00
N ALA A 518 20.79 -18.17 9.12
CA ALA A 518 20.83 -17.56 10.45
C ALA A 518 21.99 -16.55 10.58
N PHE A 519 23.16 -16.89 10.04
CA PHE A 519 24.29 -15.95 9.91
C PHE A 519 23.90 -14.72 9.07
N SER A 520 23.28 -14.93 7.91
CA SER A 520 22.80 -13.85 7.03
C SER A 520 21.72 -12.97 7.69
N ASN A 521 20.85 -13.58 8.51
CA ASN A 521 19.81 -12.87 9.24
C ASN A 521 20.41 -11.94 10.30
N ILE A 522 21.42 -12.37 11.06
CA ILE A 522 22.15 -11.49 12.00
C ILE A 522 22.84 -10.36 11.23
N MET A 523 23.56 -10.69 10.16
CA MET A 523 24.27 -9.71 9.35
C MET A 523 23.31 -8.66 8.75
N SER A 524 22.07 -9.02 8.42
CA SER A 524 21.07 -8.12 7.85
C SER A 524 20.71 -6.93 8.75
N TYR A 525 20.96 -7.01 10.07
CA TYR A 525 20.73 -5.89 10.99
C TYR A 525 21.69 -4.72 10.77
N ILE A 526 22.82 -4.91 10.06
CA ILE A 526 23.69 -3.81 9.66
C ILE A 526 22.96 -2.75 8.82
N ARG A 527 21.84 -3.14 8.21
CA ARG A 527 21.00 -2.23 7.44
C ARG A 527 20.45 -1.08 8.27
N LEU A 528 20.18 -1.31 9.56
CA LEU A 528 19.75 -0.26 10.49
C LEU A 528 20.82 0.84 10.60
N PHE A 529 22.08 0.44 10.74
CA PHE A 529 23.23 1.34 10.74
C PHE A 529 23.41 2.03 9.38
N ALA A 530 23.47 1.27 8.29
CA ALA A 530 23.79 1.80 6.96
C ALA A 530 22.79 2.88 6.53
N VAL A 531 21.50 2.65 6.76
CA VAL A 531 20.44 3.58 6.35
C VAL A 531 20.37 4.79 7.28
N GLY A 532 20.52 4.60 8.59
CA GLY A 532 20.60 5.71 9.54
C GLY A 532 21.78 6.65 9.23
N MET A 533 22.96 6.08 8.97
CA MET A 533 24.15 6.84 8.56
C MET A 533 23.95 7.56 7.22
N ALA A 534 23.31 6.91 6.25
CA ALA A 534 22.98 7.56 4.98
C ALA A 534 22.04 8.76 5.18
N SER A 535 21.02 8.64 6.04
CA SER A 535 20.12 9.75 6.37
C SER A 535 20.86 10.93 7.00
N VAL A 536 21.80 10.66 7.91
CA VAL A 536 22.66 11.71 8.51
C VAL A 536 23.53 12.37 7.44
N ALA A 537 24.18 11.58 6.58
CA ALA A 537 25.03 12.10 5.52
C ALA A 537 24.24 12.97 4.52
N ILE A 538 23.01 12.58 4.18
CA ILE A 538 22.11 13.38 3.32
C ILE A 538 21.79 14.71 4.00
N ALA A 539 21.38 14.70 5.27
CA ALA A 539 21.07 15.93 6.02
C ALA A 539 22.28 16.87 6.07
N GLN A 540 23.45 16.34 6.39
CA GLN A 540 24.71 17.09 6.42
C GLN A 540 25.04 17.70 5.04
N SER A 541 24.86 16.94 3.95
CA SER A 541 25.13 17.43 2.59
C SER A 541 24.24 18.62 2.21
N PHE A 542 22.95 18.56 2.51
CA PHE A 542 22.02 19.67 2.27
C PHE A 542 22.31 20.87 3.18
N ASN A 543 22.66 20.63 4.44
CA ASN A 543 23.07 21.70 5.37
C ASN A 543 24.33 22.42 4.87
N SER A 544 25.34 21.67 4.44
CA SER A 544 26.56 22.24 3.86
C SER A 544 26.27 23.06 2.60
N MET A 545 25.41 22.55 1.70
CA MET A 545 24.99 23.27 0.50
C MET A 545 24.26 24.57 0.83
N ALA A 546 23.37 24.56 1.83
CA ALA A 546 22.61 25.74 2.24
C ALA A 546 23.47 26.75 3.02
N SER A 547 24.48 26.30 3.78
CA SER A 547 25.23 27.12 4.76
C SER A 547 25.75 28.44 4.19
N GLY A 548 26.29 28.45 2.97
CA GLY A 548 26.80 29.65 2.30
C GLY A 548 25.73 30.63 1.82
N MET A 549 24.47 30.19 1.78
CA MET A 549 23.31 30.94 1.30
C MET A 549 22.38 31.39 2.43
N LEU A 550 22.66 31.02 3.68
CA LEU A 550 21.85 31.40 4.86
C LEU A 550 22.10 32.84 5.35
N SER A 551 22.78 33.67 4.56
CA SER A 551 23.03 35.08 4.88
C SER A 551 22.82 35.99 3.66
N GLY A 552 22.44 37.25 3.92
CA GLY A 552 22.22 38.25 2.88
C GLY A 552 21.03 37.96 1.96
N TRP A 553 21.10 38.42 0.71
CA TRP A 553 20.01 38.32 -0.27
C TRP A 553 19.70 36.89 -0.72
N ALA A 554 20.64 35.95 -0.51
CA ALA A 554 20.49 34.54 -0.88
C ALA A 554 19.68 33.70 0.12
N LEU A 555 19.28 34.29 1.27
CA LEU A 555 18.55 33.62 2.35
C LEU A 555 17.32 32.81 1.88
N PRO A 556 16.44 33.33 0.99
CA PRO A 556 15.27 32.57 0.56
C PRO A 556 15.64 31.28 -0.18
N ALA A 557 16.70 31.31 -0.98
CA ALA A 557 17.20 30.15 -1.70
C ALA A 557 17.85 29.12 -0.75
N GLY A 558 18.59 29.58 0.27
CA GLY A 558 19.13 28.71 1.33
C GLY A 558 18.03 27.99 2.11
N ILE A 559 16.96 28.71 2.51
CA ILE A 559 15.80 28.12 3.19
C ILE A 559 15.10 27.09 2.30
N LEU A 560 14.93 27.38 1.00
CA LEU A 560 14.32 26.45 0.06
C LEU A 560 15.12 25.14 -0.04
N ILE A 561 16.45 25.21 -0.13
CA ILE A 561 17.33 24.03 -0.15
C ILE A 561 17.17 23.20 1.11
N LEU A 562 17.14 23.83 2.30
CA LEU A 562 16.93 23.12 3.56
C LEU A 562 15.57 22.42 3.61
N VAL A 563 14.50 23.13 3.23
CA VAL A 563 13.14 22.57 3.24
C VAL A 563 13.06 21.37 2.30
N ILE A 564 13.58 21.48 1.08
CA ILE A 564 13.59 20.37 0.12
C ILE A 564 14.44 19.21 0.63
N GLY A 565 15.66 19.48 1.10
CA GLY A 565 16.60 18.47 1.57
C GLY A 565 16.08 17.67 2.75
N HIS A 566 15.56 18.35 3.78
CA HIS A 566 14.98 17.68 4.95
C HIS A 566 13.66 16.98 4.63
N SER A 567 12.82 17.54 3.75
CA SER A 567 11.59 16.88 3.32
C SER A 567 11.89 15.58 2.57
N LEU A 568 12.86 15.61 1.64
CA LEU A 568 13.31 14.43 0.91
C LEU A 568 13.88 13.39 1.88
N ASN A 569 14.74 13.81 2.80
CA ASN A 569 15.34 12.90 3.76
C ASN A 569 14.29 12.24 4.68
N LEU A 570 13.27 12.98 5.10
CA LEU A 570 12.15 12.45 5.88
C LEU A 570 11.34 11.42 5.07
N VAL A 571 11.02 11.70 3.81
CA VAL A 571 10.31 10.75 2.93
C VAL A 571 11.13 9.48 2.72
N MET A 572 12.42 9.62 2.42
CA MET A 572 13.33 8.49 2.23
C MET A 572 13.49 7.68 3.53
N GLY A 573 13.54 8.33 4.68
CA GLY A 573 13.55 7.70 5.99
C GLY A 573 12.31 6.86 6.24
N LEU A 574 11.11 7.41 6.00
CA LEU A 574 9.85 6.68 6.15
C LEU A 574 9.75 5.47 5.21
N LEU A 575 10.12 5.63 3.93
CA LEU A 575 10.18 4.53 2.98
C LEU A 575 11.17 3.45 3.45
N SER A 576 12.32 3.87 3.97
CA SER A 576 13.33 2.96 4.51
C SER A 576 12.83 2.16 5.71
N VAL A 577 12.06 2.76 6.62
CA VAL A 577 11.43 2.00 7.73
C VAL A 577 10.54 0.90 7.17
N VAL A 578 9.70 1.20 6.17
CA VAL A 578 8.80 0.20 5.56
C VAL A 578 9.58 -0.91 4.86
N VAL A 579 10.64 -0.60 4.12
CA VAL A 579 11.40 -1.62 3.37
C VAL A 579 12.36 -2.40 4.28
N HIS A 580 12.90 -1.76 5.31
CA HIS A 580 14.02 -2.30 6.08
C HIS A 580 13.64 -2.64 7.53
N GLY A 581 12.97 -1.74 8.25
CA GLY A 581 12.57 -1.96 9.63
C GLY A 581 11.42 -2.97 9.77
N VAL A 582 10.44 -2.90 8.87
CA VAL A 582 9.37 -3.93 8.82
C VAL A 582 9.94 -5.26 8.38
N ARG A 583 10.83 -5.27 7.38
CA ARG A 583 11.47 -6.50 6.91
C ARG A 583 12.10 -7.28 8.07
N LEU A 584 12.94 -6.64 8.90
CA LEU A 584 13.57 -7.28 10.06
C LEU A 584 12.58 -7.97 11.01
N ASN A 585 11.39 -7.39 11.21
CA ASN A 585 10.35 -8.00 12.03
C ASN A 585 9.56 -9.10 11.29
N LEU A 586 9.21 -8.88 10.02
CA LEU A 586 8.36 -9.79 9.24
C LEU A 586 9.12 -10.96 8.62
N LEU A 587 10.37 -10.81 8.20
CA LEU A 587 11.12 -11.89 7.55
C LEU A 587 12.10 -12.52 8.55
N GLU A 588 13.00 -11.72 9.13
CA GLU A 588 14.07 -12.26 9.96
C GLU A 588 13.54 -12.78 11.32
N PHE A 589 12.77 -11.98 12.06
CA PHE A 589 12.21 -12.41 13.36
C PHE A 589 11.09 -13.43 13.22
N SER A 590 10.08 -13.16 12.39
CA SER A 590 8.94 -14.06 12.24
C SER A 590 9.34 -15.38 11.54
N GLY A 591 10.28 -15.33 10.59
CA GLY A 591 10.81 -16.53 9.94
C GLY A 591 11.57 -17.42 10.92
N GLN A 592 12.34 -16.84 11.83
CA GLN A 592 12.98 -17.61 12.92
C GLN A 592 11.96 -18.22 13.87
N LEU A 593 10.83 -17.56 14.08
CA LEU A 593 9.72 -18.08 14.89
C LEU A 593 8.92 -19.17 14.15
N GLY A 594 9.05 -19.26 12.82
CA GLY A 594 8.26 -20.16 11.98
C GLY A 594 6.85 -19.65 11.68
N MET A 595 6.65 -18.33 11.64
CA MET A 595 5.39 -17.72 11.21
C MET A 595 5.34 -17.59 9.69
N GLU A 596 4.20 -17.96 9.10
CA GLU A 596 3.93 -17.89 7.67
C GLU A 596 3.03 -16.70 7.31
N TRP A 597 2.32 -16.12 8.28
CA TRP A 597 1.37 -15.00 8.07
C TRP A 597 0.23 -15.33 7.12
N THR A 598 -0.19 -16.59 7.10
CA THR A 598 -1.27 -17.11 6.23
C THR A 598 -2.66 -16.98 6.86
N GLY A 599 -2.79 -16.17 7.93
CA GLY A 599 -4.02 -16.04 8.67
C GLY A 599 -5.14 -15.34 7.90
N ILE A 600 -6.38 -15.73 8.18
CA ILE A 600 -7.59 -15.07 7.68
C ILE A 600 -8.11 -14.14 8.78
N ALA A 601 -8.38 -12.87 8.49
CA ALA A 601 -8.93 -11.97 9.51
C ALA A 601 -10.34 -12.41 9.95
N TYR A 602 -10.61 -12.36 11.25
CA TYR A 602 -11.97 -12.52 11.75
C TYR A 602 -12.86 -11.34 11.36
N GLU A 603 -13.62 -11.55 10.29
CA GLU A 603 -14.62 -10.62 9.79
C GLU A 603 -16.02 -11.21 9.97
N PRO A 604 -16.73 -10.92 11.06
CA PRO A 604 -18.06 -11.49 11.26
C PRO A 604 -19.02 -11.05 10.15
N PHE A 605 -19.97 -11.91 9.82
CA PHE A 605 -21.11 -11.60 8.97
C PHE A 605 -22.04 -10.67 9.74
N ALA A 606 -21.81 -9.37 9.58
CA ALA A 606 -22.47 -8.31 10.33
C ALA A 606 -23.13 -7.29 9.40
N GLN A 607 -24.18 -6.64 9.90
CA GLN A 607 -24.78 -5.49 9.28
C GLN A 607 -23.83 -4.29 9.40
N THR A 608 -23.27 -3.86 8.26
CA THR A 608 -22.34 -2.71 8.20
C THR A 608 -23.03 -1.38 7.97
N VAL A 609 -24.30 -1.42 7.53
CA VAL A 609 -25.15 -0.26 7.27
C VAL A 609 -26.54 -0.53 7.83
N GLU A 610 -27.11 0.41 8.56
CA GLU A 610 -28.52 0.35 8.98
C GLU A 610 -29.41 0.41 7.73
N GLU A 611 -30.22 -0.64 7.54
CA GLU A 611 -31.30 -0.64 6.57
C GLU A 611 -32.47 0.10 7.23
N ASN A 612 -32.77 1.32 6.76
CA ASN A 612 -33.95 2.07 7.18
C ASN A 612 -35.22 1.49 6.59
#